data_AF-A0A060NTF6-F1
#
_entry.id   AF-A0A060NTF6-F1
#
_cell.length_a   1.000
_cell.length_b   1.000
_cell.length_c   1.000
_cell.angle_alpha   90.00
_cell.angle_beta   90.00
_cell.angle_gamma   90.00
#
_symmetry.space_group_name_H-M   'P 1'
#
loop_
_entity.id
_entity.type
_entity.pdbx_description
1 polymer ?
#
loop_
_entity_poly.entity_id
_entity_poly.type
_entity_poly.pdbx_seq_one_letter_code
_entity_poly.pdbx_strand_id
1 'polypeptide(L)' 'MSKSVNTLTAGRPSARSNKAATLASLADEASTKRVNFELPAEQHTKLKIFAAKQGKTIKELLTEYVGRLPE' A
#
# COMPACT_ATOMS: atom_id res chain seq x y z
N MET A 1 46.28 -24.04 6.68
CA MET A 1 45.01 -23.32 6.95
C MET A 1 44.39 -22.88 5.61
N SER A 2 43.63 -23.76 4.95
CA SER A 2 42.96 -23.49 3.67
C SER A 2 41.57 -22.90 3.95
N LYS A 3 41.38 -21.61 3.61
CA LYS A 3 40.09 -20.91 3.75
C LYS A 3 39.05 -21.50 2.78
N SER A 4 37.91 -21.90 3.33
CA SER A 4 36.69 -22.27 2.62
C SER A 4 36.24 -21.13 1.70
N VAL A 5 36.06 -21.44 0.42
CA VAL A 5 35.49 -20.53 -0.58
C VAL A 5 33.98 -20.54 -0.36
N ASN A 6 33.44 -19.47 0.22
CA ASN A 6 32.00 -19.22 0.22
C ASN A 6 31.55 -18.99 -1.23
N THR A 7 31.12 -20.07 -1.89
CA THR A 7 30.48 -20.02 -3.21
C THR A 7 29.13 -19.32 -3.06
N LEU A 8 29.08 -18.05 -3.45
CA LEU A 8 27.85 -17.29 -3.53
C LEU A 8 26.94 -17.94 -4.58
N THR A 9 26.03 -18.80 -4.13
CA THR A 9 25.02 -19.42 -4.99
C THR A 9 24.03 -18.35 -5.44
N ALA A 10 24.17 -17.91 -6.69
CA ALA A 10 23.20 -17.05 -7.36
C ALA A 10 21.94 -17.89 -7.70
N GLY A 11 21.09 -18.12 -6.71
CA GLY A 11 19.80 -18.77 -6.91
C GLY A 11 18.87 -17.90 -7.74
N ARG A 12 18.33 -18.45 -8.84
CA ARG A 12 17.29 -17.78 -9.64
C ARG A 12 16.05 -17.56 -8.77
N PRO A 13 15.46 -16.35 -8.71
CA PRO A 13 14.28 -16.05 -7.88
C PRO A 13 13.08 -16.96 -8.14
N SER A 14 13.00 -17.57 -9.33
CA SER A 14 11.96 -18.50 -9.73
C SER A 14 11.95 -19.83 -8.96
N ALA A 15 13.01 -20.17 -8.24
CA ALA A 15 13.06 -21.38 -7.41
C ALA A 15 12.27 -21.23 -6.09
N ARG A 16 11.97 -20.00 -5.64
CA ARG A 16 11.13 -19.76 -4.45
C ARG A 16 9.69 -19.57 -4.90
N SER A 17 8.96 -20.68 -4.99
CA SER A 17 7.53 -20.73 -5.22
C SER A 17 6.75 -20.18 -4.01
N ASN A 18 6.71 -18.85 -3.84
CA ASN A 18 5.80 -18.16 -2.91
C ASN A 18 4.36 -18.19 -3.45
N LYS A 19 3.74 -19.38 -3.48
CA LYS A 19 2.35 -19.61 -3.95
C LYS A 19 1.29 -18.79 -3.22
N ALA A 20 1.56 -18.36 -1.99
CA ALA A 20 0.64 -17.52 -1.22
C ALA A 20 0.52 -16.09 -1.80
N ALA A 21 1.60 -15.56 -2.38
CA ALA A 21 1.61 -14.20 -2.95
C ALA A 21 0.81 -14.12 -4.26
N THR A 22 0.65 -15.23 -4.99
CA THR A 22 -0.07 -15.24 -6.27
C THR A 22 -1.58 -15.31 -6.12
N LEU A 23 -2.12 -15.93 -5.06
CA LEU A 23 -3.57 -16.03 -4.85
C LEU A 23 -4.21 -14.71 -4.41
N ALA A 24 -3.50 -13.91 -3.62
CA ALA A 24 -3.98 -12.57 -3.24
C ALA A 24 -4.05 -11.61 -4.44
N SER A 25 -3.26 -11.84 -5.49
CA SER A 25 -3.29 -11.03 -6.73
C SER A 25 -4.49 -11.32 -7.64
N LEU A 26 -5.23 -12.41 -7.37
CA LEU A 26 -6.40 -12.86 -8.13
C LEU A 26 -7.74 -12.49 -7.45
N ALA A 27 -7.70 -11.94 -6.24
CA ALA A 27 -8.90 -11.34 -5.66
C ALA A 27 -9.33 -10.18 -6.56
N ASP A 28 -10.58 -10.23 -7.02
CA ASP A 28 -11.17 -9.24 -7.90
C ASP A 28 -11.32 -7.93 -7.11
N GLU A 29 -10.25 -7.13 -7.05
CA GLU A 29 -10.26 -5.83 -6.42
C GLU A 29 -11.17 -4.92 -7.24
N ALA A 30 -12.31 -4.52 -6.67
CA ALA A 30 -13.27 -3.64 -7.31
C ALA A 30 -12.56 -2.45 -7.99
N SER A 31 -12.96 -2.12 -9.22
CA SER A 31 -12.27 -1.12 -10.03
C SER A 31 -12.15 0.21 -9.27
N THR A 32 -10.95 0.55 -8.82
CA THR A 32 -10.70 1.80 -8.10
C THR A 32 -10.47 2.94 -9.10
N LYS A 33 -11.18 4.05 -8.92
CA LYS A 33 -10.94 5.28 -9.69
C LYS A 33 -10.13 6.26 -8.85
N ARG A 34 -9.02 6.76 -9.39
CA ARG A 34 -8.21 7.81 -8.76
C ARG A 34 -8.90 9.16 -8.97
N VAL A 35 -9.03 9.93 -7.90
CA VAL A 35 -9.48 11.33 -7.94
C VAL A 35 -8.27 12.26 -8.03
N ASN A 36 -8.35 13.30 -8.85
CA ASN A 36 -7.33 14.35 -8.89
C ASN A 36 -7.74 15.45 -7.91
N PHE A 37 -6.89 15.74 -6.92
CA PHE A 37 -7.20 16.72 -5.89
C PHE A 37 -5.95 17.49 -5.49
N GLU A 38 -6.11 18.80 -5.34
CA GLU A 38 -5.07 19.72 -4.91
C GLU A 38 -5.55 20.46 -3.66
N LEU A 39 -4.67 20.55 -2.67
CA LEU A 39 -4.90 21.29 -1.44
C LEU A 39 -3.72 22.23 -1.19
N PRO A 40 -3.97 23.45 -0.69
CA PRO A 40 -2.92 24.23 -0.06
C PRO A 40 -2.19 23.43 1.02
N ALA A 41 -0.89 23.65 1.17
CA ALA A 41 -0.05 22.91 2.12
C ALA A 41 -0.58 22.94 3.57
N GLU A 42 -1.15 24.08 3.98
CA GLU A 42 -1.77 24.22 5.29
C GLU A 42 -2.99 23.31 5.48
N GLN A 43 -3.84 23.20 4.47
CA GLN A 43 -5.04 22.36 4.52
C GLN A 43 -4.66 20.88 4.50
N HIS A 44 -3.67 20.50 3.69
CA HIS A 44 -3.14 19.14 3.71
C HIS A 44 -2.54 18.78 5.08
N THR A 45 -1.84 19.72 5.73
CA THR A 45 -1.30 19.50 7.08
C THR A 45 -2.40 19.30 8.10
N LYS A 46 -3.46 20.13 8.07
CA LYS A 46 -4.65 19.95 8.93
C LYS A 46 -5.30 18.59 8.71
N LEU A 47 -5.47 18.19 7.46
CA LEU A 47 -6.05 16.90 7.08
C LEU A 47 -5.22 15.73 7.63
N LYS A 48 -3.90 15.82 7.51
CA LYS A 48 -2.96 14.79 8.00
C LYS A 48 -3.00 14.65 9.52
N ILE A 49 -3.00 15.78 10.24
CA ILE A 49 -3.12 15.77 11.72
C ILE A 49 -4.46 15.18 12.14
N PHE A 50 -5.55 15.56 11.47
CA PHE A 50 -6.90 15.06 11.78
C PHE A 50 -7.03 13.55 11.55
N ALA A 51 -6.48 13.03 10.46
CA ALA A 51 -6.44 11.61 10.17
C ALA A 51 -5.59 10.85 11.21
N ALA A 52 -4.40 11.36 11.54
CA ALA A 52 -3.51 10.78 12.53
C ALA A 52 -4.15 10.69 13.93
N LYS A 53 -4.89 11.72 14.35
CA LYS A 53 -5.64 11.73 15.63
C LYS A 53 -6.68 10.60 15.73
N GLN A 54 -7.21 10.15 14.59
CA GLN A 54 -8.19 9.06 14.52
C GLN A 54 -7.56 7.69 14.24
N GLY A 55 -6.23 7.63 14.09
CA GLY A 55 -5.54 6.40 13.68
C GLY A 55 -5.84 5.97 12.24
N LYS A 56 -6.31 6.89 11.39
CA LYS A 56 -6.70 6.62 10.01
C LYS A 56 -5.74 7.28 9.02
N THR A 57 -5.70 6.76 7.82
CA THR A 57 -5.07 7.41 6.67
C THR A 57 -6.02 8.44 6.05
N ILE A 58 -5.45 9.40 5.31
CA ILE A 58 -6.23 10.37 4.54
C ILE A 58 -7.18 9.65 3.56
N LYS A 59 -6.73 8.54 2.96
CA LYS A 59 -7.52 7.72 2.03
C LYS A 59 -8.77 7.17 2.73
N GLU A 60 -8.61 6.52 3.88
CA GLU A 60 -9.73 5.95 4.64
C GLU A 60 -10.71 7.04 5.07
N LEU A 61 -10.20 8.16 5.58
CA LEU A 61 -11.03 9.27 6.02
C LEU A 61 -11.89 9.83 4.88
N LEU A 62 -11.29 10.06 3.70
CA LEU A 62 -12.02 10.54 2.54
C LEU A 62 -12.97 9.48 1.98
N THR A 63 -12.60 8.20 2.03
CA THR A 63 -13.45 7.10 1.57
C THR A 63 -14.69 6.98 2.45
N GLU A 64 -14.53 7.05 3.77
CA GLU A 64 -15.63 7.09 4.72
C GLU A 64 -16.52 8.33 4.56
N TYR A 65 -15.91 9.49 4.31
CA TYR A 65 -16.65 10.72 4.08
C TYR A 65 -17.53 10.62 2.82
N VAL A 66 -16.95 10.13 1.71
CA VAL A 66 -17.69 9.92 0.45
C VAL A 66 -18.82 8.92 0.63
N GLY A 67 -18.62 7.85 1.39
CA GLY A 67 -19.67 6.86 1.68
C GLY A 67 -20.85 7.37 2.52
N ARG A 68 -20.75 8.57 3.11
CA ARG A 68 -21.83 9.24 3.86
C ARG A 68 -22.55 10.33 3.05
N LEU A 69 -22.13 10.59 1.82
CA LEU A 69 -22.80 11.58 0.97
C LEU A 69 -24.20 11.07 0.57
N PRO A 70 -25.21 11.94 0.51
CA PRO A 70 -26.50 11.57 -0.06
C PRO A 70 -26.39 11.28 -1.56
N GLU A 71 -27.30 10.46 -2.08
CA GLU A 71 -27.47 10.22 -3.52
C GLU A 71 -28.11 11.43 -4.24
#